data_AF-A0A363TCN4-F1
#
_entry.id   AF-A0A363TCN4-F1
#
_cell.length_a   1.000
_cell.length_b   1.000
_cell.length_c   1.000
_cell.angle_alpha   90.00
_cell.angle_beta   90.00
_cell.angle_gamma   90.00
#
_symmetry.space_group_name_H-M   'P 1'
#
loop_
_entity.id
_entity.type
_entity.pdbx_description
1 polymer ?
#
loop_
_entity_poly.entity_id
_entity_poly.type
_entity_poly.pdbx_seq_one_letter_code
_entity_poly.pdbx_strand_id
1 'polypeptide(L)'
;MNLISVKIEKPEEINFILGQSHFIKTVEDVHETLATAVPGIKFGIAFCEASGKCLIRWSGTDEAMCALARRNAQAIGAGHSFIIFLGDG
;
A
#
# COMPACT_ATOMS: atom_id res chain seq x y z
N MET A 1 14.39 3.42 -22.44
CA MET A 1 14.19 3.33 -20.97
C MET A 1 14.21 4.75 -20.43
N ASN A 2 13.21 5.14 -19.64
CA ASN A 2 13.16 6.44 -18.97
C ASN A 2 13.24 6.20 -17.45
N LEU A 3 14.02 7.01 -16.73
CA LEU A 3 14.14 6.93 -15.28
C LEU A 3 13.41 8.12 -14.65
N ILE A 4 12.47 7.83 -13.76
CA ILE A 4 11.65 8.83 -13.10
C ILE A 4 11.86 8.68 -11.59
N SER A 5 12.19 9.77 -10.91
CA SER A 5 12.19 9.82 -9.45
C SER A 5 10.77 10.08 -8.97
N VAL A 6 10.24 9.18 -8.14
CA VAL A 6 8.93 9.33 -7.49
C VAL A 6 9.16 9.59 -6.01
N LYS A 7 8.72 10.75 -5.54
CA LYS A 7 8.76 11.08 -4.11
C LYS A 7 7.62 10.35 -3.39
N ILE A 8 7.95 9.64 -2.31
CA ILE A 8 6.94 9.08 -1.41
C ILE A 8 6.44 10.20 -0.49
N GLU A 9 5.16 10.53 -0.59
CA GLU A 9 4.48 11.45 0.32
C GLU A 9 4.14 10.71 1.61
N LYS A 10 4.69 11.16 2.73
CA LYS A 10 4.36 10.66 4.06
C LYS A 10 4.57 11.74 5.12
N PRO A 11 3.77 11.75 6.20
CA PRO A 11 4.16 12.44 7.43
C PRO A 11 5.48 11.89 7.99
N GLU A 12 6.20 12.71 8.76
CA GLU A 12 7.53 12.36 9.27
C GLU A 12 7.50 11.09 10.14
N GLU A 13 6.55 11.03 11.08
CA GLU A 13 6.37 9.94 12.05
C GLU A 13 5.86 8.62 11.44
N ILE A 14 5.29 8.69 10.23
CA ILE A 14 4.64 7.53 9.61
C ILE A 14 5.67 6.67 8.88
N ASN A 15 5.69 5.38 9.18
CA ASN A 15 6.52 4.40 8.49
C ASN A 15 5.81 3.82 7.27
N PHE A 16 6.59 3.36 6.30
CA PHE A 16 6.05 2.66 5.14
C PHE A 16 6.89 1.43 4.76
N ILE A 17 6.23 0.48 4.09
CA ILE A 17 6.85 -0.70 3.49
C ILE A 17 6.48 -0.69 2.00
N LEU A 18 7.48 -0.78 1.13
CA LEU A 18 7.30 -0.92 -0.31
C LEU A 18 7.80 -2.29 -0.74
N GLY A 19 6.98 -3.02 -1.48
CA GLY A 19 7.33 -4.35 -1.96
C GLY A 19 6.71 -4.68 -3.31
N GLN A 20 7.02 -5.88 -3.79
CA GLN A 20 6.47 -6.46 -5.01
C GLN A 20 5.74 -7.74 -4.64
N SER A 21 4.58 -7.97 -5.23
CA SER A 21 3.82 -9.21 -5.07
C SER A 21 3.23 -9.64 -6.42
N HIS A 22 2.37 -10.63 -6.42
CA HIS A 22 1.53 -11.01 -7.56
C HIS A 22 0.18 -11.45 -7.01
N PHE A 23 -0.86 -11.37 -7.86
CA PHE A 23 -2.22 -11.80 -7.57
C PHE A 23 -3.02 -10.89 -6.61
N ILE A 24 -4.31 -10.71 -6.92
CA ILE A 24 -5.21 -9.76 -6.24
C ILE A 24 -5.39 -10.07 -4.75
N LYS A 25 -5.25 -11.35 -4.37
CA LYS A 25 -5.35 -11.81 -2.98
C LYS A 25 -4.28 -11.20 -2.06
N THR A 26 -3.18 -10.65 -2.61
CA THR A 26 -2.16 -9.88 -1.87
C THR A 26 -2.79 -8.87 -0.90
N VAL A 27 -3.85 -8.17 -1.31
CA VAL A 27 -4.46 -7.12 -0.47
C VAL A 27 -5.12 -7.71 0.78
N GLU A 28 -5.86 -8.81 0.64
CA GLU A 28 -6.52 -9.49 1.76
C GLU A 28 -5.49 -10.19 2.65
N ASP A 29 -4.55 -10.93 2.06
CA ASP A 29 -3.56 -11.71 2.82
C ASP A 29 -2.65 -10.81 3.67
N VAL A 30 -2.21 -9.68 3.11
CA VAL A 30 -1.40 -8.72 3.87
C VAL A 30 -2.24 -7.98 4.90
N HIS A 31 -3.51 -7.65 4.60
CA HIS A 31 -4.40 -7.06 5.59
C HIS A 31 -4.58 -7.98 6.79
N GLU A 32 -4.90 -9.26 6.56
CA GLU A 32 -5.07 -10.26 7.62
C GLU A 32 -3.77 -10.46 8.41
N THR A 33 -2.63 -10.53 7.72
CA THR A 33 -1.31 -10.65 8.37
C THR A 33 -1.05 -9.49 9.32
N LEU A 34 -1.31 -8.25 8.89
CA LEU A 34 -1.10 -7.07 9.73
C LEU A 34 -2.10 -7.01 10.90
N ALA A 35 -3.39 -7.22 10.61
CA ALA A 35 -4.45 -7.19 11.62
C ALA A 35 -4.30 -8.26 12.70
N THR A 36 -3.70 -9.41 12.37
CA THR A 36 -3.43 -10.51 13.31
C THR A 36 -2.09 -10.36 14.04
N ALA A 37 -1.13 -9.60 13.49
CA ALA A 37 0.18 -9.41 14.10
C ALA A 37 0.16 -8.47 15.33
N VAL A 38 -0.62 -7.39 15.27
CA VAL A 38 -0.69 -6.38 16.34
C VAL A 38 -2.14 -5.97 16.59
N PRO A 39 -2.71 -6.19 17.80
CA PRO A 39 -4.07 -5.78 18.11
C PRO A 39 -4.25 -4.26 17.96
N GLY A 40 -5.26 -3.85 17.20
CA GLY A 40 -5.60 -2.43 17.03
C GLY A 40 -4.67 -1.65 16.09
N ILE A 41 -3.75 -2.32 15.38
CA ILE A 41 -2.84 -1.70 14.43
C ILE A 41 -3.58 -0.78 13.44
N LYS A 42 -3.00 0.40 13.20
CA LYS A 42 -3.47 1.35 12.19
C LYS A 42 -2.61 1.21 10.95
N PHE A 43 -3.22 0.85 9.83
CA PHE A 43 -2.49 0.76 8.57
C PHE A 43 -3.39 0.93 7.35
N GLY A 44 -2.76 1.17 6.22
CA GLY A 44 -3.37 1.13 4.89
C GLY A 44 -2.41 0.50 3.90
N ILE A 45 -2.93 -0.41 3.07
CA ILE A 45 -2.21 -1.05 1.97
C ILE A 45 -2.85 -0.66 0.64
N ALA A 46 -2.02 -0.42 -0.37
CA ALA A 46 -2.44 -0.29 -1.77
C ALA A 46 -1.54 -1.16 -2.67
N PHE A 47 -2.16 -1.87 -3.62
CA PHE A 47 -1.53 -2.78 -4.57
C PHE A 47 -1.94 -2.42 -6.00
N CYS A 48 -0.95 -2.33 -6.89
CA CYS A 48 -1.14 -2.02 -8.30
C CYS A 48 -1.43 -3.30 -9.10
N GLU A 49 -2.69 -3.56 -9.43
CA GLU A 49 -3.05 -4.65 -10.34
C GLU A 49 -2.41 -4.41 -11.72
N ALA A 50 -1.67 -5.39 -12.25
CA ALA A 50 -0.89 -5.20 -13.49
C ALA A 50 -1.58 -5.77 -14.75
N SER A 51 -2.79 -6.32 -14.60
CA SER A 51 -3.55 -6.91 -15.71
C SER A 51 -5.05 -6.62 -15.58
N GLY A 52 -5.80 -6.88 -16.65
CA GLY A 52 -7.25 -6.66 -16.65
C GLY A 52 -7.61 -5.19 -16.50
N LYS A 53 -8.29 -4.83 -15.40
CA LYS A 53 -8.74 -3.45 -15.16
C LYS A 53 -7.61 -2.52 -14.69
N CYS A 54 -6.47 -3.06 -14.28
CA CYS A 54 -5.31 -2.32 -13.80
C CYS A 54 -5.65 -1.29 -12.71
N LEU A 55 -6.44 -1.70 -11.71
CA LEU A 55 -6.88 -0.82 -10.62
C LEU A 55 -5.91 -0.87 -9.44
N ILE A 56 -5.90 0.22 -8.66
CA ILE A 56 -5.32 0.20 -7.32
C ILE A 56 -6.31 -0.49 -6.38
N ARG A 57 -5.91 -1.67 -5.91
CA ARG A 57 -6.64 -2.43 -4.89
C ARG A 57 -6.09 -2.04 -3.53
N TRP A 58 -6.94 -1.90 -2.53
CA TRP A 58 -6.51 -1.37 -1.24
C TRP A 58 -7.39 -1.90 -0.12
N SER A 59 -6.83 -1.89 1.08
CA SER A 59 -7.51 -2.26 2.33
C SER A 59 -6.75 -1.63 3.50
N GLY A 60 -7.30 -1.70 4.70
CA GLY A 60 -6.66 -1.18 5.90
C GLY A 60 -7.64 -0.97 7.04
N THR A 61 -7.11 -0.56 8.18
CA THR A 61 -7.85 -0.28 9.42
C THR A 61 -7.91 1.21 9.75
N ASP A 62 -7.23 2.04 8.96
CA ASP A 62 -7.22 3.49 9.09
C ASP A 62 -7.44 4.16 7.72
N GLU A 63 -8.44 5.03 7.63
CA GLU A 63 -8.81 5.68 6.37
C GLU A 63 -7.74 6.63 5.85
N ALA A 64 -7.03 7.34 6.75
CA ALA A 64 -5.96 8.26 6.36
C ALA A 64 -4.77 7.49 5.78
N MET A 65 -4.40 6.35 6.39
CA MET A 65 -3.35 5.47 5.87
C MET A 65 -3.78 4.83 4.54
N CYS A 66 -5.04 4.43 4.39
CA CYS A 66 -5.57 3.93 3.10
C CYS A 66 -5.47 5.00 2.00
N ALA A 67 -5.86 6.23 2.30
CA ALA A 67 -5.75 7.35 1.37
C ALA A 67 -4.29 7.65 1.00
N LEU A 68 -3.37 7.59 1.97
CA LEU A 68 -1.94 7.78 1.76
C LEU A 68 -1.34 6.66 0.88
N ALA A 69 -1.70 5.40 1.14
CA ALA A 69 -1.27 4.24 0.36
C ALA A 69 -1.71 4.37 -1.09
N ARG A 70 -2.98 4.70 -1.32
CA ARG A 70 -3.55 4.84 -2.68
C ARG A 70 -2.88 5.96 -3.48
N ARG A 71 -2.65 7.13 -2.86
CA ARG A 71 -1.97 8.26 -3.52
C ARG A 71 -0.55 7.90 -3.95
N ASN A 72 0.21 7.26 -3.06
CA ASN A 72 1.57 6.85 -3.38
C ASN A 72 1.63 5.71 -4.41
N ALA A 73 0.75 4.71 -4.31
CA ALA A 73 0.65 3.65 -5.31
C ALA A 73 0.33 4.20 -6.71
N GLN A 74 -0.56 5.21 -6.78
CA GLN A 74 -0.88 5.90 -8.03
C GLN A 74 0.30 6.67 -8.61
N ALA A 75 1.10 7.32 -7.76
CA ALA A 75 2.30 8.04 -8.18
C ALA A 75 3.42 7.08 -8.63
N ILE A 76 3.56 5.92 -7.97
CA ILE A 76 4.52 4.89 -8.33
C ILE A 76 4.13 4.25 -9.67
N GLY A 77 2.87 3.86 -9.84
CA GLY A 77 2.34 3.34 -11.12
C GLY A 77 3.00 2.05 -11.64
N ALA A 78 3.86 1.40 -10.85
CA ALA A 78 4.52 0.16 -11.21
C ALA A 78 3.60 -1.03 -10.93
N GLY A 79 3.25 -1.77 -11.98
CA GLY A 79 2.43 -2.98 -11.87
C GLY A 79 3.02 -3.96 -10.86
N HIS A 80 2.14 -4.60 -10.09
CA HIS A 80 2.48 -5.59 -9.07
C HIS A 80 3.28 -5.07 -7.86
N SER A 81 3.51 -3.76 -7.76
CA SER A 81 4.01 -3.16 -6.53
C SER A 81 2.89 -3.00 -5.50
N PHE A 82 3.25 -3.03 -4.21
CA PHE A 82 2.38 -2.63 -3.12
C PHE A 82 3.11 -1.68 -2.17
N ILE A 83 2.36 -0.80 -1.54
CA ILE A 83 2.84 0.08 -0.48
C ILE A 83 1.92 0.00 0.73
N ILE A 84 2.51 -0.10 1.92
CA ILE A 84 1.85 -0.13 3.21
C ILE A 84 2.28 1.11 3.98
N PHE A 85 1.35 1.81 4.60
CA PHE A 85 1.62 2.84 5.61
C PHE A 85 1.14 2.37 6.97
N LEU A 86 1.97 2.61 7.99
CA LEU A 86 1.70 2.26 9.38
C LEU A 86 1.43 3.54 10.17
N GLY A 87 0.21 3.66 10.68
CA GLY A 87 -0.22 4.73 11.58
C GLY A 87 0.30 4.53 13.00
N ASP A 88 0.05 5.53 13.84
CA ASP A 88 0.41 5.48 15.26
C ASP A 88 -0.34 4.32 15.96
N GLY A 89 0.41 3.49 16.69
CA GLY A 89 -0.06 2.29 17.37
C GLY A 89 0.97 1.72 18.32
#